data_AF-A0A9W4RGT5-F1
#
_entry.id   AF-A0A9W4RGT5-F1
#
_cell.length_a   1.000
_cell.length_b   1.000
_cell.length_c   1.000
_cell.angle_alpha   90.00
_cell.angle_beta   90.00
_cell.angle_gamma   90.00
#
_symmetry.space_group_name_H-M   'P 1'
#
loop_
_entity.id
_entity.type
_entity.pdbx_description
1 polymer ?
#
loop_
_entity_poly.entity_id
_entity_poly.type
_entity_poly.pdbx_seq_one_letter_code
_entity_poly.pdbx_strand_id
1 'polypeptide(L)'
;MQPDQGSTESLETARAEIRQAVLTAFCAALHDTRLPPLTLIELAAQAVGSVYREVADAHCGDQPCPCGWRPRLAADLAALQEALALSATPASQGDLARMAVLGRA
;
A
#
# COMPACT_ATOMS: atom_id res chain seq x y z
N MET A 1 20.04 -15.74 -18.50
CA MET A 1 19.93 -15.87 -17.02
C MET A 1 19.05 -14.72 -16.57
N GLN A 2 17.77 -14.96 -16.26
CA GLN A 2 16.81 -13.96 -15.77
C GLN A 2 16.70 -14.11 -14.24
N PRO A 3 17.31 -13.22 -13.44
CA PRO A 3 17.27 -13.33 -11.98
C PRO A 3 16.27 -12.39 -11.28
N ASP A 4 15.41 -11.65 -11.99
CA ASP A 4 14.60 -10.57 -11.39
C ASP A 4 13.07 -10.81 -11.43
N GLN A 5 12.61 -11.81 -12.19
CA GLN A 5 11.18 -12.06 -12.40
C GLN A 5 10.50 -12.70 -11.18
N GLY A 6 11.17 -13.65 -10.50
CA GLY A 6 10.60 -14.32 -9.32
C GLY A 6 10.46 -13.40 -8.10
N SER A 7 11.36 -12.44 -7.93
CA SER A 7 11.27 -11.43 -6.86
C SER A 7 10.13 -10.46 -7.12
N THR A 8 9.93 -10.03 -8.37
CA THR A 8 8.85 -9.12 -8.74
C THR A 8 7.47 -9.78 -8.56
N GLU A 9 7.32 -11.03 -9.00
CA GLU A 9 6.07 -11.80 -8.83
C GLU A 9 5.73 -12.03 -7.35
N SER A 10 6.75 -12.30 -6.52
CA SER A 10 6.57 -12.41 -5.07
C SER A 10 6.14 -11.09 -4.42
N LEU A 11 6.69 -9.96 -4.87
CA LEU A 11 6.31 -8.62 -4.38
C LEU A 11 4.88 -8.25 -4.80
N GLU A 12 4.49 -8.59 -6.02
CA GLU A 12 3.13 -8.36 -6.51
C GLU A 12 2.10 -9.20 -5.75
N THR A 13 2.43 -10.46 -5.46
CA THR A 13 1.60 -11.34 -4.63
C THR A 13 1.44 -10.77 -3.22
N ALA A 14 2.54 -10.41 -2.56
CA ALA A 14 2.50 -9.79 -1.24
C ALA A 14 1.68 -8.49 -1.22
N ARG A 15 1.83 -7.65 -2.26
CA ARG A 15 1.03 -6.42 -2.41
C ARG A 15 -0.46 -6.72 -2.55
N ALA A 16 -0.84 -7.74 -3.32
CA ALA A 16 -2.23 -8.14 -3.49
C ALA A 16 -2.84 -8.66 -2.18
N GLU A 17 -2.09 -9.47 -1.43
CA GLU A 17 -2.51 -9.99 -0.12
C GLU A 17 -2.71 -8.86 0.90
N ILE A 18 -1.74 -7.96 1.02
CA ILE A 18 -1.85 -6.77 1.89
C ILE A 18 -3.06 -5.93 1.49
N ARG A 19 -3.25 -5.68 0.19
CA ARG A 19 -4.41 -4.92 -0.31
C ARG A 19 -5.73 -5.58 0.09
N GLN A 20 -5.83 -6.90 -0.05
CA GLN A 20 -7.04 -7.63 0.30
C GLN A 20 -7.32 -7.59 1.81
N ALA A 21 -6.29 -7.73 2.64
CA ALA A 21 -6.40 -7.61 4.09
C ALA A 21 -6.91 -6.21 4.50
N VAL A 22 -6.33 -5.15 3.93
CA VAL A 22 -6.76 -3.76 4.18
C VAL A 22 -8.20 -3.53 3.75
N LEU A 23 -8.60 -4.00 2.56
CA LEU A 23 -9.97 -3.83 2.07
C LEU A 23 -10.98 -4.58 2.95
N THR A 24 -10.62 -5.78 3.41
CA THR A 24 -11.47 -6.58 4.31
C THR A 24 -11.69 -5.85 5.63
N ALA A 25 -10.62 -5.34 6.25
CA ALA A 25 -10.71 -4.56 7.48
C ALA A 25 -11.50 -3.26 7.30
N PHE A 26 -11.30 -2.56 6.18
CA PHE A 26 -12.06 -1.35 5.83
C PHE A 26 -13.55 -1.63 5.71
N CYS A 27 -13.95 -2.69 4.98
CA CYS A 27 -15.35 -3.05 4.80
C CYS A 27 -16.02 -3.43 6.13
N ALA A 28 -15.32 -4.16 7.00
CA ALA A 28 -15.81 -4.49 8.33
C ALA A 28 -16.03 -3.22 9.17
N ALA A 29 -15.03 -2.33 9.25
CA ALA A 29 -15.14 -1.08 9.98
C ALA A 29 -16.25 -0.16 9.42
N LEU A 30 -16.43 -0.12 8.11
CA LEU A 30 -17.51 0.64 7.46
C LEU A 30 -18.88 0.10 7.84
N HIS A 31 -19.04 -1.23 7.86
CA HIS A 31 -20.28 -1.87 8.27
C HIS A 31 -20.63 -1.56 9.73
N ASP A 32 -19.65 -1.67 10.62
CA ASP A 32 -19.85 -1.55 12.07
C ASP A 32 -20.03 -0.09 12.54
N THR A 33 -19.28 0.84 11.95
CA THR A 33 -19.23 2.24 12.43
C THR A 33 -20.08 3.21 11.61
N ARG A 34 -20.35 2.89 10.34
CA ARG A 34 -20.98 3.78 9.34
C ARG A 34 -20.30 5.15 9.17
N LEU A 35 -19.02 5.25 9.53
CA LEU A 35 -18.25 6.48 9.33
C LEU A 35 -18.07 6.79 7.84
N PRO A 36 -17.85 8.06 7.46
CA PRO A 36 -17.51 8.42 6.09
C PRO A 36 -16.25 7.67 5.61
N PRO A 37 -16.20 7.24 4.32
CA PRO A 37 -15.05 6.51 3.79
C PRO A 37 -13.70 7.20 4.03
N LEU A 38 -13.63 8.52 3.85
CA LEU A 38 -12.41 9.28 4.07
C LEU A 38 -11.93 9.19 5.53
N THR A 39 -12.83 9.27 6.49
CA THR A 39 -12.51 9.13 7.92
C THR A 39 -11.94 7.74 8.24
N LEU A 40 -12.49 6.69 7.63
CA LEU A 40 -11.94 5.34 7.80
C LEU A 40 -10.56 5.18 7.15
N ILE A 41 -10.31 5.84 6.01
CA ILE A 41 -8.98 5.87 5.39
C ILE A 41 -7.98 6.63 6.27
N GLU A 42 -8.38 7.74 6.90
CA GLU A 42 -7.55 8.46 7.87
C GLU A 42 -7.20 7.60 9.08
N LEU A 43 -8.17 6.85 9.62
CA LEU A 43 -7.94 5.90 10.71
C LEU A 43 -7.02 4.74 10.29
N ALA A 44 -7.17 4.24 9.07
CA ALA A 44 -6.27 3.22 8.52
C ALA A 44 -4.83 3.76 8.40
N ALA A 45 -4.65 5.01 7.95
CA ALA A 45 -3.35 5.65 7.89
C ALA A 45 -2.71 5.83 9.29
N GLN A 46 -3.50 6.20 10.30
CA GLN A 46 -3.05 6.27 11.69
C GLN A 46 -2.61 4.91 12.22
N ALA A 47 -3.37 3.85 11.92
CA ALA A 47 -3.03 2.48 12.31
C ALA A 47 -1.70 2.03 11.66
N VAL A 48 -1.52 2.28 10.36
CA VAL A 48 -0.24 2.01 9.66
C VAL A 48 0.93 2.77 10.31
N GLY A 49 0.72 4.04 10.68
CA GLY A 49 1.72 4.83 11.40
C GLY A 49 2.08 4.26 12.79
N SER A 50 1.10 3.69 13.51
CA SER A 50 1.37 3.00 14.78
C SER A 50 2.19 1.73 14.57
N VAL A 51 1.80 0.90 13.60
CA VAL A 51 2.53 -0.33 13.25
C VAL A 51 3.96 0.00 12.84
N TYR A 52 4.17 1.03 12.00
CA TYR A 52 5.51 1.48 11.64
C TYR A 52 6.37 1.78 12.88
N ARG A 53 5.82 2.53 13.84
CA ARG A 53 6.53 2.88 15.08
C ARG A 53 6.89 1.64 15.89
N GLU A 54 5.93 0.72 16.08
CA GLU A 54 6.15 -0.52 16.82
C GLU A 54 7.26 -1.38 16.18
N VAL A 55 7.24 -1.52 14.85
CA VAL A 55 8.28 -2.26 14.11
C VAL A 55 9.61 -1.52 14.20
N ALA A 56 9.63 -0.20 14.05
CA ALA A 56 10.85 0.60 14.15
C ALA A 56 11.49 0.49 15.54
N ASP A 57 10.70 0.58 16.60
CA ASP A 57 11.16 0.47 18.00
C ASP A 57 11.79 -0.91 18.25
N ALA A 58 11.18 -1.99 17.72
CA ALA A 58 11.73 -3.34 17.80
C ALA A 58 13.10 -3.48 17.10
N HIS A 59 13.40 -2.64 16.11
CA HIS A 59 14.68 -2.65 15.40
C HIS A 59 15.73 -1.72 16.02
N CYS A 60 15.29 -0.75 16.84
CA CYS A 60 16.15 0.18 17.58
C CYS A 60 16.49 -0.27 19.01
N GLY A 61 15.90 -1.36 19.49
CA GLY A 61 16.12 -1.91 20.83
C GLY A 61 17.47 -2.61 21.03
N ASP A 62 17.69 -3.12 22.25
CA ASP A 62 18.96 -3.73 22.68
C ASP A 62 19.39 -4.97 21.88
N GLN A 63 18.46 -5.60 21.17
CA GLN A 63 18.72 -6.69 20.24
C GLN A 63 18.31 -6.27 18.83
N PRO A 64 19.23 -5.67 18.05
CA PRO A 64 18.90 -5.24 16.69
C PRO A 64 18.57 -6.46 15.83
N CYS A 65 17.41 -6.40 15.17
CA CYS A 65 16.96 -7.44 14.25
C CYS A 65 18.02 -7.68 13.16
N PRO A 66 18.35 -8.94 12.83
CA PRO A 66 19.39 -9.26 11.84
C PRO A 66 18.95 -8.98 10.39
N CYS A 67 17.73 -8.51 10.15
CA CYS A 67 17.20 -8.23 8.81
C CYS A 67 17.93 -7.06 8.10
N GLY A 68 18.70 -6.26 8.84
CA GLY A 68 19.49 -5.15 8.30
C GLY A 68 18.69 -3.86 8.01
N TRP A 69 17.37 -3.86 8.20
CA TRP A 69 16.57 -2.64 8.11
C TRP A 69 16.88 -1.70 9.27
N ARG A 70 17.15 -0.43 8.93
CA ARG A 70 17.44 0.64 9.89
C ARG A 70 16.39 1.73 9.71
N PRO A 71 15.45 1.89 10.65
CA PRO A 71 14.39 2.88 10.54
C PRO A 71 14.96 4.29 10.39
N ARG A 72 14.43 5.04 9.43
CA ARG A 72 14.79 6.44 9.17
C ARG A 72 13.50 7.24 9.01
N LEU A 73 12.89 7.61 10.13
CA LEU A 73 11.56 8.22 10.20
C LEU A 73 11.24 9.19 9.04
N ALA A 74 12.06 10.22 8.83
CA ALA A 74 11.81 11.21 7.79
C ALA A 74 11.84 10.62 6.36
N ALA A 75 12.79 9.73 6.06
CA ALA A 75 12.92 9.10 4.75
C ALA A 75 11.83 8.04 4.51
N ASP A 76 11.51 7.25 5.55
CA ASP A 76 10.48 6.22 5.47
C ASP A 76 9.10 6.83 5.28
N LEU A 77 8.77 7.90 6.00
CA LEU A 77 7.50 8.61 5.83
C LEU A 77 7.38 9.23 4.42
N ALA A 78 8.47 9.80 3.89
CA ALA A 78 8.47 10.32 2.53
C ALA A 78 8.21 9.21 1.49
N ALA A 79 8.86 8.04 1.65
CA ALA A 79 8.64 6.89 0.78
C ALA A 79 7.20 6.35 0.87
N LEU A 80 6.60 6.31 2.06
CA LEU A 80 5.20 5.91 2.25
C LEU A 80 4.24 6.90 1.59
N GLN A 81 4.48 8.21 1.73
CA GLN A 81 3.69 9.25 1.07
C GLN A 81 3.77 9.14 -0.46
N GLU A 82 4.96 8.91 -1.00
CA GLU A 82 5.17 8.70 -2.43
C GLU A 82 4.47 7.44 -2.93
N ALA A 83 4.60 6.31 -2.22
CA ALA A 83 3.92 5.05 -2.57
C ALA A 83 2.39 5.20 -2.57
N LEU A 84 1.84 5.95 -1.62
CA LEU A 84 0.42 6.27 -1.56
C LEU A 84 0.00 7.14 -2.75
N ALA A 85 0.75 8.20 -3.05
CA ALA A 85 0.46 9.10 -4.17
C ALA A 85 0.47 8.35 -5.52
N LEU A 86 1.47 7.50 -5.74
CA LEU A 86 1.57 6.67 -6.95
C LEU A 86 0.39 5.70 -7.08
N SER A 87 -0.06 5.11 -5.97
CA SER A 87 -1.16 4.13 -5.97
C SER A 87 -2.54 4.75 -6.06
N ALA A 88 -2.71 5.98 -5.56
CA ALA A 88 -3.99 6.71 -5.58
C ALA A 88 -4.22 7.47 -6.89
N THR A 89 -3.16 7.76 -7.65
CA THR A 89 -3.28 8.41 -8.94
C THR A 89 -4.01 7.48 -9.92
N PRO A 90 -5.14 7.89 -10.51
CA PRO A 90 -5.81 7.10 -11.52
C PRO A 90 -4.83 6.78 -12.64
N ALA A 91 -4.73 5.51 -13.03
CA ALA A 91 -4.08 5.19 -14.29
C ALA A 91 -4.80 6.00 -15.38
N SER A 92 -4.03 6.73 -16.20
CA SER A 92 -4.58 7.36 -17.39
C SER A 92 -5.15 6.27 -18.28
N GLN A 93 -6.43 5.96 -18.08
CA GLN A 93 -7.17 5.09 -18.98
C GLN A 93 -7.16 5.85 -20.30
N GLY A 94 -6.43 5.31 -21.28
CA GLY A 94 -6.31 5.90 -22.60
C GLY A 94 -7.68 6.39 -23.06
N ASP A 95 -7.74 7.66 -23.44
CA ASP A 95 -8.96 8.36 -23.80
C ASP A 95 -9.83 7.47 -24.70
N LEU A 96 -10.98 7.02 -24.18
CA LEU A 96 -11.92 6.18 -24.91
C LEU A 96 -12.38 6.89 -26.20
N ALA A 97 -12.32 8.23 -26.24
CA ALA A 97 -12.61 9.01 -27.44
C ALA A 97 -11.53 8.88 -28.54
N ARG A 98 -10.36 8.33 -28.23
CA ARG A 98 -9.25 8.08 -29.17
C ARG A 98 -9.10 6.62 -29.57
N MET A 99 -9.90 5.72 -29.01
CA MET A 99 -9.86 4.31 -29.37
C MET A 99 -10.62 4.09 -30.69
N ALA A 100 -9.96 3.45 -31.67
CA ALA A 100 -10.58 3.13 -32.94
C ALA A 100 -11.75 2.15 -32.73
N VAL A 101 -12.94 2.50 -33.22
CA VAL A 101 -14.12 1.61 -33.20
C VAL A 101 -13.87 0.45 -34.18
N LEU A 102 -13.69 -0.75 -33.64
CA LEU A 102 -13.40 -1.97 -34.44
C LEU A 102 -14.65 -2.76 -34.86
N GLY A 103 -15.86 -2.30 -34.51
CA GLY A 103 -17.12 -3.00 -34.81
C GLY A 103 -18.07 -2.18 -35.67
N ARG A 104 -18.71 -2.81 -36.65
CA ARG A 104 -19.91 -2.30 -37.33
C ARG A 104 -20.98 -3.40 -37.36
N ALA A 105 -22.22 -3.01 -37.08
CA ALA A 105 -23.40 -3.87 -37.03
C ALA A 105 -23.96 -4.16 -38.42
#